data_AF-A0A6G2PS59-F1
#
_entry.id   AF-A0A6G2PS59-F1
#
_cell.length_a   1.000
_cell.length_b   1.000
_cell.length_c   1.000
_cell.angle_alpha   90.00
_cell.angle_beta   90.00
_cell.angle_gamma   90.00
#
_symmetry.space_group_name_H-M   'P 1'
#
loop_
_entity.id
_entity.type
_entity.pdbx_description
1 polymer ?
#
loop_
_entity_poly.entity_id
_entity_poly.type
_entity_poly.pdbx_seq_one_letter_code
_entity_poly.pdbx_strand_id
1 'polypeptide(L)'
;WRLDEAKGGLNAKDQVSLGAVTLDGDGRATTTVTARNTASAAKSFAVQVNFTDGGGNLLDVVVLMVKDVAAHGSGHGTARGNRRLHGEVRANVGTALRY
;
A
#
# COMPACT_ATOMS: atom_id res chain seq x y z
N TRP A 1 13.90 -9.73 5.25
CA TRP A 1 14.15 -8.28 5.40
C TRP A 1 12.84 -7.67 5.89
N ARG A 2 12.84 -6.90 6.99
CA ARG A 2 11.64 -6.22 7.50
C ARG A 2 11.76 -4.74 7.20
N LEU A 3 10.73 -4.16 6.60
CA LEU A 3 10.75 -2.75 6.18
C LEU A 3 10.84 -1.84 7.42
N ASP A 4 10.21 -2.25 8.51
CA ASP A 4 10.19 -1.65 9.85
C ASP A 4 11.58 -1.48 10.52
N GLU A 5 12.65 -2.06 9.97
CA GLU A 5 14.03 -1.89 10.44
C GLU A 5 14.84 -0.85 9.64
N ALA A 6 14.25 -0.22 8.61
CA ALA A 6 14.91 0.81 7.82
C ALA A 6 15.12 2.10 8.65
N LYS A 7 16.36 2.29 9.12
CA LYS A 7 16.81 3.50 9.85
C LYS A 7 16.44 4.77 9.08
N GLY A 8 15.47 5.52 9.60
CA GLY A 8 15.08 6.86 9.11
C GLY A 8 13.63 7.00 8.63
N GLY A 9 12.92 5.90 8.37
CA GLY A 9 11.50 5.94 8.02
C GLY A 9 10.62 6.03 9.27
N LEU A 10 9.72 7.02 9.33
CA LEU A 10 8.70 7.05 10.39
C LEU A 10 7.56 6.11 10.01
N ASN A 11 7.09 5.29 10.96
CA ASN A 11 5.87 4.50 10.77
C ASN A 11 4.72 5.42 10.36
N ALA A 12 4.13 5.13 9.21
CA ALA A 12 3.12 5.95 8.55
C ALA A 12 1.86 5.16 8.21
N LYS A 13 1.62 4.02 8.86
CA LYS A 13 0.47 3.15 8.58
C LYS A 13 -0.86 3.91 8.64
N ASP A 14 -1.04 4.75 9.65
CA ASP A 14 -2.27 5.54 9.84
C ASP A 14 -2.40 6.72 8.85
N GLN A 15 -1.37 6.96 8.04
CA GLN A 15 -1.35 7.97 6.99
C GLN A 15 -1.74 7.40 5.63
N VAL A 16 -2.00 6.09 5.56
CA VAL A 16 -2.28 5.38 4.32
C VAL A 16 -3.68 4.78 4.35
N SER A 17 -4.42 4.98 3.26
CA SER A 17 -5.70 4.31 3.04
C SER A 17 -5.69 3.54 1.72
N LEU A 18 -6.51 2.50 1.66
CA LEU A 18 -6.71 1.67 0.47
C LEU A 18 -8.11 1.87 -0.09
N GLY A 19 -8.23 1.85 -1.41
CA GLY A 19 -9.50 1.81 -2.11
C GLY A 19 -10.09 0.39 -2.14
N ALA A 20 -11.23 0.26 -2.82
CA ALA A 20 -11.83 -1.04 -3.09
C ALA A 20 -10.85 -1.93 -3.90
N VAL A 21 -10.92 -3.24 -3.66
CA VAL A 21 -10.16 -4.23 -4.42
C VAL A 21 -10.96 -4.62 -5.67
N THR A 22 -10.28 -4.66 -6.81
CA THR A 22 -10.81 -5.23 -8.05
C THR A 22 -9.84 -6.27 -8.61
N LEU A 23 -10.33 -7.18 -9.45
CA LEU A 23 -9.46 -8.04 -10.27
C LEU A 23 -9.36 -7.44 -11.67
N ASP A 24 -8.15 -7.24 -12.18
CA ASP A 24 -7.94 -6.80 -13.55
C ASP A 24 -8.22 -7.93 -14.57
N GLY A 25 -8.07 -7.63 -15.87
CA GLY A 25 -8.30 -8.61 -16.95
C GLY A 25 -7.42 -9.85 -16.89
N ASP A 26 -6.26 -9.79 -16.20
CA ASP A 26 -5.36 -10.93 -15.98
C ASP A 26 -5.71 -11.71 -14.69
N GLY A 27 -6.74 -11.26 -13.96
CA GLY A 27 -7.14 -11.78 -12.67
C GLY A 27 -6.23 -11.38 -11.52
N ARG A 28 -5.47 -10.28 -11.64
CA ARG A 28 -4.62 -9.77 -10.55
C ARG A 28 -5.38 -8.76 -9.73
N ALA A 29 -5.27 -8.87 -8.41
CA ALA A 29 -5.88 -7.91 -7.51
C ALA A 29 -5.24 -6.52 -7.66
N THR A 30 -6.06 -5.48 -7.70
CA THR A 30 -5.63 -4.09 -7.71
C THR A 30 -6.36 -3.29 -6.65
N THR A 31 -5.68 -2.32 -6.06
CA THR A 31 -6.29 -1.33 -5.17
C THR A 31 -5.52 -0.01 -5.26
N THR A 32 -6.23 1.10 -5.17
CA THR A 32 -5.61 2.43 -5.03
C THR A 32 -5.03 2.57 -3.63
N VAL A 33 -3.79 3.02 -3.56
CA VAL A 33 -3.13 3.42 -2.33
C VAL A 33 -3.13 4.95 -2.28
N THR A 34 -3.61 5.51 -1.17
CA THR A 34 -3.52 6.95 -0.89
C THR A 34 -2.65 7.18 0.32
N ALA A 35 -1.60 7.98 0.19
CA ALA A 35 -0.74 8.39 1.29
C ALA A 35 -0.94 9.87 1.59
N ARG A 36 -1.23 10.21 2.85
CA ARG A 36 -1.38 11.59 3.34
C ARG A 36 -0.11 12.04 4.05
N ASN A 37 0.59 13.01 3.48
CA ASN A 37 1.78 13.57 4.11
C ASN A 37 1.38 14.59 5.17
N THR A 38 1.61 14.28 6.45
CA THR A 38 1.35 15.21 7.55
C THR A 38 2.52 16.14 7.86
N ALA A 39 3.67 15.97 7.19
CA ALA A 39 4.85 16.80 7.41
C ALA A 39 4.80 18.12 6.66
N SER A 40 5.64 19.05 7.10
CA SER A 40 5.82 20.39 6.53
C SER A 40 6.72 20.43 5.29
N ALA A 41 7.23 19.29 4.83
CA ALA A 41 8.05 19.15 3.63
C ALA A 41 7.54 18.00 2.76
N ALA A 42 7.90 18.00 1.47
CA ALA A 42 7.60 16.89 0.58
C ALA A 42 8.24 15.58 1.09
N LYS A 43 7.51 14.48 0.96
CA LYS A 43 7.91 13.16 1.46
C LYS A 43 7.51 12.06 0.51
N SER A 44 8.25 10.96 0.57
CA SER A 44 7.90 9.74 -0.14
C SER A 44 7.45 8.66 0.84
N PHE A 45 6.67 7.72 0.35
CA PHE A 45 6.13 6.61 1.13
C PHE A 45 6.49 5.29 0.48
N ALA A 46 6.87 4.32 1.30
CA ALA A 46 6.89 2.90 0.91
C ALA A 46 5.73 2.22 1.63
N VAL A 47 4.82 1.60 0.88
CA VAL A 47 3.60 0.99 1.41
C VAL A 47 3.58 -0.48 1.04
N GLN A 48 3.51 -1.35 2.05
CA GLN A 48 3.21 -2.76 1.86
C GLN A 48 1.70 -2.98 1.90
N VAL A 49 1.16 -3.49 0.80
CA VAL A 49 -0.23 -3.93 0.68
C VAL A 49 -0.26 -5.46 0.70
N ASN A 50 -1.06 -6.00 1.59
CA ASN A 50 -1.35 -7.43 1.66
C ASN A 50 -2.72 -7.67 1.02
N PHE A 51 -2.79 -8.58 0.05
CA PHE A 51 -4.05 -9.10 -0.44
C PHE A 51 -4.38 -10.40 0.29
N THR A 52 -5.63 -10.53 0.74
CA THR A 52 -6.10 -11.70 1.51
C THR A 52 -7.39 -12.26 0.94
N ASP A 53 -7.73 -13.49 1.28
CA ASP A 53 -9.09 -14.00 1.05
C ASP A 53 -10.09 -13.46 2.09
N GLY A 54 -11.36 -13.84 1.98
CA GLY A 54 -12.42 -13.48 2.93
C GLY A 54 -12.21 -14.01 4.36
N GLY A 55 -11.41 -15.08 4.52
CA GLY A 55 -11.01 -15.63 5.81
C GLY A 55 -9.77 -14.96 6.42
N GLY A 56 -9.13 -14.05 5.68
CA GLY A 56 -7.92 -13.35 6.12
C GLY A 56 -6.61 -14.06 5.80
N ASN A 57 -6.62 -15.16 5.04
CA ASN A 57 -5.39 -15.83 4.62
C ASN A 57 -4.66 -14.97 3.60
N LEU A 58 -3.33 -14.86 3.74
CA LEU A 58 -2.50 -14.09 2.83
C LEU A 58 -2.42 -14.74 1.45
N LEU A 59 -2.81 -14.00 0.41
CA LEU A 59 -2.76 -14.44 -0.99
C LEU A 59 -1.57 -13.86 -1.74
N ASP A 60 -1.24 -12.59 -1.49
CA ASP A 60 -0.16 -11.87 -2.17
C ASP A 60 0.30 -10.64 -1.35
N VAL A 61 1.51 -10.16 -1.64
CA VAL A 61 2.09 -8.96 -1.04
C VAL A 61 2.73 -8.10 -2.12
N VAL A 62 2.46 -6.79 -2.06
CA VAL A 62 3.02 -5.80 -2.98
C VAL A 62 3.61 -4.66 -2.16
N VAL A 63 4.78 -4.16 -2.55
CA VAL A 63 5.34 -2.91 -2.02
C VAL A 63 5.30 -1.86 -3.13
N LEU A 64 4.64 -0.75 -2.87
CA LEU A 64 4.51 0.40 -3.77
C LEU A 64 5.23 1.61 -3.18
N MET A 65 5.88 2.39 -4.03
CA MET A 65 6.38 3.72 -3.67
C MET A 65 5.42 4.81 -4.15
N VAL A 66 4.96 5.66 -3.23
CA VAL A 66 4.26 6.91 -3.56
C VAL A 66 5.25 8.05 -3.34
N LYS A 67 5.72 8.65 -4.42
CA LYS A 67 6.83 9.60 -4.40
C LYS A 67 6.33 11.05 -4.32
N ASP A 68 7.20 11.91 -3.78
CA ASP A 68 7.08 13.37 -3.86
C ASP A 68 5.71 13.92 -3.43
N VAL A 69 5.13 13.34 -2.37
CA VAL A 69 3.89 13.80 -1.78
C VAL A 69 4.13 15.14 -1.10
N ALA A 70 3.53 16.19 -1.65
CA ALA A 70 3.66 17.55 -1.15
C ALA A 70 3.38 17.65 0.36
N ALA A 71 3.97 18.65 1.02
CA ALA A 71 3.69 18.96 2.42
C ALA A 71 2.18 19.12 2.66
N HIS A 72 1.65 18.48 3.69
CA HIS A 72 0.21 18.47 4.01
C HIS A 72 -0.73 17.94 2.91
N GLY A 73 -0.16 17.36 1.84
CA GLY A 73 -0.90 16.88 0.67
C GLY A 73 -1.18 15.37 0.69
N SER A 74 -1.76 14.90 -0.41
CA SER A 74 -1.99 13.48 -0.66
C SER A 74 -1.36 13.05 -1.98
N GLY A 75 -0.81 11.85 -1.99
CA GLY A 75 -0.31 11.18 -3.19
C GLY A 75 -1.00 9.84 -3.38
N HIS A 76 -1.02 9.37 -4.62
CA HIS A 76 -1.72 8.15 -5.00
C HIS A 76 -0.81 7.22 -5.80
N GLY A 77 -1.10 5.92 -5.72
CA GLY A 77 -0.59 4.94 -6.67
C GLY A 77 -1.47 3.70 -6.67
N THR A 78 -1.16 2.75 -7.54
CA THR A 78 -1.93 1.51 -7.66
C THR A 78 -1.08 0.34 -7.22
N ALA A 79 -1.50 -0.36 -6.16
CA ALA A 79 -0.92 -1.65 -5.82
C ALA A 79 -1.57 -2.70 -6.73
N ARG A 80 -0.75 -3.40 -7.53
CA ARG A 80 -1.18 -4.48 -8.41
C ARG A 80 -0.48 -5.76 -8.03
N GLY A 81 -1.25 -6.81 -7.79
CA GLY A 81 -0.79 -8.14 -7.39
C GLY A 81 0.09 -8.81 -8.45
N ASN A 82 0.97 -9.69 -7.95
CA ASN A 82 1.87 -10.53 -8.71
C ASN A 82 1.22 -11.84 -9.17
N ARG A 83 0.16 -12.27 -8.49
CA ARG A 83 -0.52 -13.54 -8.73
C ARG A 83 -1.89 -13.35 -9.36
N ARG A 84 -2.28 -14.30 -10.21
CA ARG A 84 -3.66 -14.45 -10.66
C ARG A 84 -4.46 -15.06 -9.50
N LEU A 85 -5.53 -14.37 -9.11
CA LEU A 85 -6.38 -14.70 -7.97
C LEU A 85 -7.82 -14.88 -8.44
N HIS A 86 -8.59 -15.58 -7.62
CA HIS A 86 -9.99 -15.90 -7.87
C HIS A 86 -10.76 -15.84 -6.55
N GLY A 87 -12.09 -15.67 -6.64
CA GLY A 87 -12.94 -15.55 -5.47
C GLY A 87 -12.85 -14.18 -4.80
N GLU A 88 -13.29 -14.11 -3.55
CA GLU A 88 -13.25 -12.88 -2.77
C GLU A 88 -11.81 -12.53 -2.40
N VAL A 89 -11.39 -11.31 -2.75
CA VAL A 89 -10.09 -10.76 -2.39
C VAL A 89 -10.29 -9.44 -1.63
N ARG A 90 -9.60 -9.31 -0.50
CA ARG A 90 -9.54 -8.11 0.34
C ARG A 90 -8.13 -7.55 0.36
N ALA A 91 -7.95 -6.33 0.85
CA ALA A 91 -6.65 -5.72 1.03
C ALA A 91 -6.52 -5.01 2.39
N ASN A 92 -5.32 -5.06 2.96
CA ASN A 92 -4.95 -4.28 4.13
C ASN A 92 -3.53 -3.72 4.00
N VAL A 93 -3.25 -2.64 4.72
CA VAL A 93 -1.89 -2.10 4.83
C VAL A 93 -1.13 -2.98 5.85
N GLY A 94 -0.11 -3.69 5.39
CA GLY A 94 0.77 -4.45 6.28
C GLY A 94 1.59 -3.49 7.14
N THR A 95 2.38 -2.67 6.46
CA THR A 95 3.22 -1.61 7.03
C THR A 95 3.35 -0.45 6.04
N ALA A 96 3.70 0.73 6.53
CA ALA A 96 4.05 1.87 5.70
C ALA A 96 5.13 2.72 6.37
N LEU A 97 6.07 3.21 5.57
CA LEU A 97 7.11 4.14 5.99
C LEU A 97 7.01 5.45 5.22
N ARG A 98 7.27 6.56 5.91
CA ARG A 98 7.49 7.89 5.32
C ARG A 98 8.96 8.30 5.44
N TYR A 99 9.57 8.76 4.35
CA TYR A 99 10.97 9.22 4.29
C TYR A 99 11.11 10.56 3.55
#